data_AF-A0A9J6FVC9-F1
#
_entry.id   AF-A0A9J6FVC9-F1
#
_cell.length_a   1.000
_cell.length_b   1.000
_cell.length_c   1.000
_cell.angle_alpha   90.00
_cell.angle_beta   90.00
_cell.angle_gamma   90.00
#
_symmetry.space_group_name_H-M   'P 1'
#
loop_
_entity.id
_entity.type
_entity.pdbx_description
1 polymer ?
#
loop_
_entity_poly.entity_id
_entity_poly.type
_entity_poly.pdbx_seq_one_letter_code
_entity_poly.pdbx_strand_id
1 'polypeptide(L)'
;MTEPNLLRVIQAFSISRILFVAPYMRLTKSEKNKLDIIIRKGIKCALGLPPNTSTAKILSLGVSNTLNELIERANASQQKRLLGSRTGRKILERLGYQTSEQDKDTREIPKSIREKVR
;
A
#
# COMPACT_ATOMS: atom_id res chain seq x y z
N MET A 1 19.54 -12.40 12.19
CA MET A 1 18.40 -11.60 11.67
C MET A 1 17.49 -11.26 12.84
N THR A 2 17.11 -10.00 13.01
CA THR A 2 16.14 -9.59 14.04
C THR A 2 14.70 -9.79 13.55
N GLU A 3 13.74 -9.95 14.47
CA GLU A 3 12.32 -10.11 14.15
C GLU A 3 11.77 -9.03 13.18
N PRO A 4 12.06 -7.72 13.35
CA PRO A 4 11.60 -6.70 12.40
C PRO A 4 12.17 -6.87 11.00
N ASN A 5 13.41 -7.37 10.87
CA ASN A 5 14.00 -7.62 9.56
C ASN A 5 13.30 -8.76 8.84
N LEU A 6 12.87 -9.79 9.56
CA LEU A 6 12.16 -10.92 8.96
C LEU A 6 10.76 -10.52 8.50
N LEU A 7 10.05 -9.71 9.29
CA LEU A 7 8.79 -9.08 8.86
C LEU A 7 8.98 -8.22 7.61
N ARG A 8 10.05 -7.43 7.52
CA ARG A 8 10.38 -6.64 6.33
C ARG A 8 10.62 -7.51 5.10
N VAL A 9 11.28 -8.66 5.24
CA VAL A 9 11.48 -9.61 4.14
C VAL A 9 10.14 -10.15 3.63
N ILE A 10 9.26 -10.56 4.53
CA ILE A 10 7.91 -11.03 4.15
C ILE A 10 7.11 -9.92 3.46
N GLN A 11 7.22 -8.70 3.97
CA GLN A 11 6.58 -7.54 3.35
C GLN A 11 7.12 -7.27 1.95
N ALA A 12 8.44 -7.28 1.78
CA ALA A 12 9.11 -6.99 0.52
C ALA A 12 8.94 -8.08 -0.53
N PHE A 13 8.79 -9.35 -0.13
CA PHE A 13 8.72 -10.48 -1.07
C PHE A 13 7.30 -10.99 -1.29
N SER A 14 6.58 -11.31 -0.21
CA SER A 14 5.24 -11.92 -0.30
C SER A 14 4.15 -10.87 -0.45
N ILE A 15 4.12 -9.87 0.43
CA ILE A 15 3.05 -8.86 0.44
C ILE A 15 3.12 -8.00 -0.82
N SER A 16 4.31 -7.57 -1.23
CA SER A 16 4.50 -6.80 -2.47
C SER A 16 3.96 -7.52 -3.71
N ARG A 17 4.22 -8.83 -3.83
CA ARG A 17 3.78 -9.64 -4.97
C ARG A 17 2.27 -9.83 -4.97
N ILE A 18 1.68 -10.06 -3.80
CA ILE A 18 0.22 -10.13 -3.65
C ILE A 18 -0.41 -8.79 -4.04
N LEU A 19 0.11 -7.68 -3.52
CA LEU A 19 -0.42 -6.34 -3.78
C LEU A 19 -0.25 -5.86 -5.22
N PHE A 20 0.73 -6.40 -5.94
CA PHE A 20 0.90 -6.08 -7.35
C PHE A 20 -0.30 -6.55 -8.19
N VAL A 21 -0.96 -7.65 -7.80
CA VAL A 21 -1.99 -8.31 -8.62
C VAL A 21 -3.37 -8.26 -7.98
N ALA A 22 -3.46 -8.53 -6.67
CA ALA A 22 -4.73 -8.72 -5.96
C ALA A 22 -5.73 -7.56 -6.08
N PRO A 23 -5.34 -6.26 -6.04
CA PRO A 23 -6.28 -5.15 -6.22
C PRO A 23 -7.02 -5.15 -7.56
N TYR A 24 -6.41 -5.72 -8.60
CA TYR A 24 -6.91 -5.66 -9.97
C TYR A 24 -7.63 -6.95 -10.41
N MET A 25 -7.66 -7.97 -9.54
CA MET A 25 -8.35 -9.23 -9.79
C MET A 25 -9.76 -9.22 -9.19
N ARG A 26 -10.69 -9.88 -9.89
CA ARG A 26 -12.03 -10.18 -9.35
C ARG A 26 -11.96 -11.42 -8.45
N LEU A 27 -11.47 -11.24 -7.23
CA LEU A 27 -11.33 -12.33 -6.25
C LEU A 27 -12.66 -12.63 -5.54
N THR A 28 -13.02 -13.91 -5.52
CA THR A 28 -14.11 -14.42 -4.69
C THR A 28 -13.76 -14.35 -3.20
N LYS A 29 -14.77 -14.42 -2.32
CA LYS A 29 -14.56 -14.44 -0.86
C LYS A 29 -13.62 -15.56 -0.42
N SER A 30 -13.75 -16.74 -1.03
CA SER A 30 -12.90 -17.89 -0.73
C SER A 30 -11.44 -17.68 -1.13
N GLU A 31 -11.18 -17.03 -2.26
CA GLU A 31 -9.82 -16.70 -2.70
C GLU A 31 -9.17 -15.63 -1.83
N LYS A 32 -9.94 -14.60 -1.44
CA LYS A 32 -9.47 -13.59 -0.47
C LYS A 32 -9.07 -14.26 0.85
N ASN A 33 -9.90 -15.18 1.36
CA ASN A 33 -9.60 -15.93 2.57
C ASN A 33 -8.31 -16.78 2.43
N LYS A 34 -8.06 -17.39 1.26
CA LYS A 34 -6.82 -18.14 1.00
C LYS A 34 -5.60 -17.22 1.06
N LEU A 35 -5.66 -16.03 0.48
CA LEU A 35 -4.58 -15.04 0.54
C LEU A 35 -4.34 -14.56 1.98
N ASP A 36 -5.39 -14.30 2.75
CA ASP A 36 -5.27 -13.96 4.18
C ASP A 36 -4.61 -15.08 5.00
N ILE A 37 -4.86 -16.35 4.65
CA ILE A 37 -4.17 -17.48 5.28
C ILE A 37 -2.68 -17.46 4.92
N ILE A 38 -2.32 -17.20 3.66
CA ILE A 38 -0.92 -17.13 3.21
C ILE A 38 -0.18 -15.98 3.93
N ILE A 39 -0.78 -14.80 4.00
CA ILE A 39 -0.21 -13.64 4.70
C ILE A 39 0.03 -13.97 6.18
N ARG A 40 -0.97 -14.55 6.87
CA ARG A 40 -0.83 -14.96 8.27
C ARG A 40 0.22 -16.04 8.48
N LYS A 41 0.32 -17.04 7.59
CA LYS A 41 1.36 -18.07 7.66
C LYS A 41 2.75 -17.46 7.54
N GLY A 42 2.93 -16.49 6.64
CA GLY A 42 4.16 -15.72 6.53
C GLY A 42 4.49 -15.05 7.86
N ILE A 43 3.57 -14.25 8.39
CA ILE A 43 3.81 -13.49 9.63
C ILE A 43 4.10 -14.42 10.82
N LYS A 44 3.38 -15.53 10.96
CA LYS A 44 3.69 -16.55 11.99
C LYS A 44 5.11 -17.09 11.84
N CYS A 45 5.53 -17.40 10.61
CA CYS A 45 6.89 -17.85 10.32
C CYS A 45 7.94 -16.77 10.70
N ALA A 46 7.69 -15.50 10.35
CA ALA A 46 8.60 -14.41 10.71
C ALA A 46 8.73 -14.17 12.23
N LEU A 47 7.65 -14.42 12.98
CA LEU A 47 7.62 -14.28 14.42
C LEU A 47 8.04 -15.55 15.17
N GLY A 48 8.40 -16.63 14.46
CA GLY A 48 8.71 -17.93 15.09
C GLY A 48 7.51 -18.58 15.80
N LEU A 49 6.28 -18.19 15.43
CA LEU A 49 5.06 -18.65 16.08
C LEU A 49 4.61 -20.01 15.52
N PRO A 50 4.09 -20.90 16.38
CA PRO A 50 3.49 -22.17 15.95
C PRO A 50 2.36 -21.97 14.92
N PRO A 51 2.14 -22.93 14.00
CA PRO A 51 1.12 -22.82 12.95
C PRO A 51 -0.31 -22.69 13.51
N ASN A 52 -0.56 -23.29 14.67
CA ASN A 52 -1.85 -23.28 15.39
C ASN A 52 -2.08 -22.00 16.23
N THR A 53 -1.16 -21.03 16.22
CA THR A 53 -1.33 -19.77 16.96
C THR A 53 -2.64 -19.08 16.58
N SER A 54 -3.39 -18.62 17.58
CA SER A 54 -4.70 -17.98 17.39
C SER A 54 -4.61 -16.79 16.44
N THR A 55 -5.45 -16.80 15.41
CA THR A 55 -5.56 -15.67 14.46
C THR A 55 -6.01 -14.41 15.17
N ALA A 56 -6.99 -14.51 16.06
CA ALA A 56 -7.56 -13.36 16.76
C ALA A 56 -6.49 -12.61 17.55
N LYS A 57 -5.59 -13.34 18.21
CA LYS A 57 -4.45 -12.75 18.94
C LYS A 57 -3.45 -12.06 18.01
N ILE A 58 -3.15 -12.63 16.85
CA ILE A 58 -2.24 -11.99 15.88
C ILE A 58 -2.83 -10.69 15.33
N LEU A 59 -4.13 -10.70 15.02
CA LEU A 59 -4.84 -9.50 14.56
C LEU A 59 -4.90 -8.43 15.66
N SER A 60 -5.17 -8.81 16.92
CA SER A 60 -5.23 -7.85 18.03
C SER A 60 -3.88 -7.20 18.34
N LEU A 61 -2.78 -7.86 18.02
CA LEU A 61 -1.43 -7.29 18.16
C LEU A 61 -1.11 -6.25 17.07
N GLY A 62 -1.93 -6.13 16.02
CA GLY A 62 -1.71 -5.21 14.91
C GLY A 62 -0.53 -5.57 14.00
N VAL A 63 0.07 -6.75 14.18
CA VAL A 63 1.26 -7.18 13.42
C VAL A 63 0.89 -7.67 12.02
N SER A 64 -0.35 -8.12 11.82
CA SER A 64 -0.87 -8.52 10.51
C SER A 64 -2.02 -7.63 10.07
N ASN A 65 -1.89 -7.03 8.89
CA ASN A 65 -3.02 -6.39 8.20
C ASN A 65 -3.79 -7.45 7.40
N THR A 66 -5.10 -7.27 7.26
CA THR A 66 -5.91 -8.11 6.36
C THR A 66 -5.63 -7.79 4.88
N LEU A 67 -5.97 -8.71 3.98
CA LEU A 67 -5.81 -8.49 2.54
C LEU A 67 -6.56 -7.23 2.09
N ASN A 68 -7.78 -7.01 2.58
CA ASN A 68 -8.56 -5.83 2.20
C ASN A 68 -7.87 -4.53 2.65
N GLU A 69 -7.38 -4.46 3.88
CA GLU A 69 -6.60 -3.30 4.36
C GLU A 69 -5.35 -3.05 3.52
N LEU A 70 -4.66 -4.12 3.13
CA LEU A 70 -3.50 -4.02 2.25
C LEU A 70 -3.89 -3.46 0.88
N ILE A 71 -4.97 -3.98 0.28
CA ILE A 71 -5.50 -3.52 -1.02
C ILE A 71 -5.92 -2.05 -0.93
N GLU A 72 -6.64 -1.65 0.12
CA GLU A 72 -7.04 -0.27 0.36
C GLU A 72 -5.81 0.65 0.45
N ARG A 73 -4.80 0.26 1.23
CA ARG A 73 -3.54 1.00 1.33
C ARG A 73 -2.82 1.11 -0.02
N ALA A 74 -2.79 0.03 -0.80
CA ALA A 74 -2.18 0.03 -2.13
C ALA A 74 -2.93 0.96 -3.10
N ASN A 75 -4.25 0.91 -3.11
CA ASN A 75 -5.10 1.77 -3.94
C ASN A 75 -4.95 3.25 -3.56
N ALA A 76 -4.95 3.58 -2.27
CA ALA A 76 -4.73 4.95 -1.80
C ALA A 76 -3.35 5.49 -2.21
N SER A 77 -2.30 4.66 -2.09
CA SER A 77 -0.95 5.01 -2.55
C SER A 77 -0.91 5.25 -4.06
N GLN A 78 -1.59 4.39 -4.84
CA GLN A 78 -1.66 4.52 -6.29
C GLN A 78 -2.44 5.77 -6.72
N GLN A 79 -3.54 6.08 -6.05
CA GLN A 79 -4.31 7.29 -6.30
C GLN A 79 -3.47 8.54 -6.02
N LYS A 80 -2.77 8.58 -4.88
CA LYS A 80 -1.84 9.67 -4.54
C LYS A 80 -0.74 9.84 -5.61
N ARG A 81 -0.18 8.72 -6.11
CA ARG A 81 0.81 8.74 -7.20
C ARG A 81 0.22 9.32 -8.48
N LEU A 82 -1.01 8.96 -8.84
CA LEU A 82 -1.67 9.46 -10.05
C LEU A 82 -1.96 10.97 -9.94
N LEU A 83 -2.44 11.44 -8.79
CA LEU A 83 -2.67 12.87 -8.52
C LEU A 83 -1.39 13.71 -8.70
N GLY A 84 -0.23 13.17 -8.32
CA GLY A 84 1.07 13.83 -8.46
C GLY A 84 1.53 14.12 -9.89
N SER A 85 0.86 13.61 -10.93
CA SER A 85 1.25 13.82 -12.33
C SER A 85 0.12 14.39 -13.17
N ARG A 86 0.44 15.23 -14.17
CA ARG A 86 -0.58 15.79 -15.08
C ARG A 86 -1.35 14.70 -15.83
N THR A 87 -0.63 13.67 -16.29
CA THR A 87 -1.25 12.53 -16.99
C THR A 87 -2.11 11.70 -16.05
N GLY A 88 -1.66 11.45 -14.82
CA GLY A 88 -2.43 10.69 -13.84
C GLY A 88 -3.71 11.41 -13.40
N ARG A 89 -3.68 12.74 -13.24
CA ARG A 89 -4.88 13.56 -13.03
C ARG A 89 -5.89 13.41 -14.17
N LYS A 90 -5.45 13.53 -15.43
CA LYS A 90 -6.32 13.29 -16.59
C LYS A 90 -6.94 11.89 -16.60
N ILE A 91 -6.20 10.86 -16.17
CA ILE A 91 -6.74 9.50 -16.05
C ILE A 91 -7.82 9.43 -14.96
N LEU A 92 -7.57 10.03 -13.80
CA LEU A 92 -8.52 10.06 -12.69
C LEU A 92 -9.81 10.82 -13.04
N GLU A 93 -9.70 11.97 -13.72
CA GLU A 93 -10.85 12.73 -14.24
C GLU A 93 -11.71 11.90 -15.19
N ARG A 94 -11.08 11.18 -16.13
CA ARG A 94 -11.79 10.29 -17.06
C ARG A 94 -12.52 9.14 -16.35
N LEU A 95 -11.99 8.70 -15.22
CA LEU A 95 -12.61 7.67 -14.37
C LEU A 95 -13.66 8.25 -13.40
N GLY A 96 -13.91 9.56 -13.43
CA GLY A 96 -14.91 10.24 -12.60
C GLY A 96 -14.45 10.54 -11.17
N TYR A 97 -13.15 10.43 -10.87
CA TYR A 97 -12.61 10.84 -9.57
C TYR A 97 -12.42 12.36 -9.52
N GLN A 98 -12.70 12.94 -8.36
CA GLN A 98 -12.35 14.34 -8.10
C GLN A 98 -10.84 14.47 -7.98
N THR A 99 -10.23 15.25 -8.87
CA THR A 99 -8.77 15.47 -8.96
C THR A 99 -8.33 16.81 -8.39
N SER A 100 -9.22 17.50 -7.67
CA SER A 100 -8.96 18.79 -7.04
C SER A 100 -8.01 18.65 -5.86
N GLU A 101 -6.76 18.33 -6.12
CA GLU A 101 -5.67 18.87 -5.30
C GLU A 101 -5.48 20.29 -5.79
N GLN A 102 -5.79 21.27 -4.92
CA GLN A 102 -5.51 22.69 -5.11
C GLN A 102 -4.23 22.84 -5.92
N ASP A 103 -4.33 23.56 -7.04
CA ASP A 103 -3.22 23.93 -7.87
C ASP A 103 -1.98 24.19 -7.00
N LYS A 104 -1.05 23.23 -7.01
CA LYS A 104 0.37 23.59 -7.06
C LYS A 104 0.56 24.23 -8.43
N ASP A 105 -0.03 25.41 -8.54
CA ASP A 105 0.30 26.44 -9.48
C ASP A 105 1.79 26.59 -9.27
N THR A 106 2.59 26.01 -10.17
CA THR A 106 4.01 26.26 -10.19
C THR A 106 4.14 27.73 -10.53
N ARG A 107 4.04 28.60 -9.52
CA ARG A 107 4.24 30.02 -9.68
C ARG A 107 5.72 30.21 -9.89
N GLU A 108 6.08 30.91 -10.95
CA GLU A 108 7.46 31.32 -11.15
C GLU A 108 7.93 32.08 -9.91
N ILE A 109 9.04 31.65 -9.33
CA ILE A 109 9.68 32.38 -8.24
C ILE A 109 10.07 33.75 -8.80
N PRO A 110 9.61 34.86 -8.22
CA PRO A 110 9.99 36.20 -8.65
C PRO A 110 11.51 36.33 -8.79
N LYS A 111 11.98 36.96 -9.87
CA LYS A 111 13.43 37.07 -10.19
C LYS A 111 14.25 37.62 -9.01
N SER A 112 13.67 38.53 -8.23
CA SER A 112 14.25 39.13 -7.03
C SER A 112 14.60 38.14 -5.92
N ILE A 113 13.89 37.00 -5.82
CA ILE A 113 14.17 35.95 -4.84
C ILE A 113 15.22 34.98 -5.39
N ARG A 114 15.19 34.72 -6.71
CA ARG A 114 16.12 33.80 -7.39
C ARG A 114 17.57 34.30 -7.36
N GLU A 115 17.78 35.61 -7.40
CA GLU A 115 19.10 36.23 -7.36
C GLU A 115 19.76 36.20 -5.97
N LYS A 116 18.97 36.04 -4.88
CA LYS A 116 19.49 36.03 -3.49
C LYS A 116 19.95 34.66 -2.98
N VAL A 117 19.67 33.59 -3.72
CA VAL A 117 19.92 32.20 -3.30
C VAL A 117 21.09 31.58 -4.09
N ARG A 118 21.69 32.34 -5.00
CA ARG A 118 22.88 31.94 -5.78
C ARG A 118 24.14 32.47 -5.13
#